data_AF-A0A3N5RC25-F1
#
_entry.id   AF-A0A3N5RC25-F1
#
_cell.length_a   1.000
_cell.length_b   1.000
_cell.length_c   1.000
_cell.angle_alpha   90.00
_cell.angle_beta   90.00
_cell.angle_gamma   90.00
#
_symmetry.space_group_name_H-M   'P 1'
#
loop_
_entity.id
_entity.type
_entity.pdbx_description
1 polymer ?
#
loop_
_entity_poly.entity_id
_entity_poly.type
_entity_poly.pdbx_seq_one_letter_code
_entity_poly.pdbx_strand_id
1 'polypeptide(L)'
;MISDIRLSLGYFDHPKIVELALLGGDSAVLSHIRLIVFCGKYRPKGVFSGLDEVAVMRAAGTTDANFMPLALRLALIDKMPDGTLEMHDWEQWQPWSFYSEERSKCARESAKKRWKHLKKYG
;
A
#
# COMPACT_ATOMS: atom_id res chain seq x y z
N MET A 1 -7.90 2.79 -16.35
CA MET A 1 -8.52 2.98 -15.02
C MET A 1 -7.58 3.86 -14.23
N ILE A 2 -8.06 4.97 -13.65
CA ILE A 2 -7.24 5.77 -12.74
C ILE A 2 -7.22 5.01 -11.41
N SER A 3 -6.03 4.73 -10.88
CA SER A 3 -5.82 4.12 -9.57
C SER A 3 -5.27 5.18 -8.61
N ASP A 4 -6.02 5.48 -7.56
CA ASP A 4 -5.65 6.42 -6.51
C ASP A 4 -5.11 5.70 -5.25
N ILE A 5 -4.40 6.46 -4.41
CA ILE A 5 -4.08 6.09 -3.03
C ILE A 5 -4.75 7.08 -2.09
N ARG A 6 -5.01 6.64 -0.85
CA ARG A 6 -5.51 7.54 0.20
C ARG A 6 -4.35 8.01 1.07
N LEU A 7 -4.34 9.27 1.46
CA LEU A 7 -3.50 9.75 2.55
C LEU A 7 -4.40 10.38 3.58
N SER A 8 -4.17 10.05 4.85
CA SER A 8 -4.86 10.70 5.95
C SER A 8 -4.55 12.21 5.94
N LEU A 9 -5.53 13.03 6.30
CA LEU A 9 -5.32 14.47 6.41
C LEU A 9 -4.27 14.82 7.48
N GLY A 10 -4.17 14.00 8.52
CA GLY A 10 -3.14 14.09 9.56
C GLY A 10 -1.90 13.23 9.29
N TYR A 11 -1.63 12.85 8.03
CA TYR A 11 -0.47 12.01 7.69
C TYR A 11 0.85 12.61 8.19
N PHE A 12 1.05 13.91 7.97
CA PHE A 12 2.26 14.60 8.40
C PHE A 12 2.34 14.85 9.90
N ASP A 13 1.21 14.79 10.60
CA ASP A 13 1.13 14.95 12.06
C ASP A 13 1.25 13.62 12.82
N HIS A 14 1.22 12.49 12.10
CA HIS A 14 1.29 11.17 12.72
C HIS A 14 2.66 10.98 13.39
N PRO A 15 2.74 10.51 14.65
CA PRO A 15 4.01 10.42 15.40
C PRO A 15 5.12 9.69 14.66
N LYS A 16 4.81 8.55 14.02
CA LYS A 16 5.76 7.79 13.19
C LYS A 16 6.32 8.60 12.01
N ILE A 17 5.51 9.46 11.40
CA ILE A 17 5.91 10.28 10.24
C ILE A 17 6.73 11.48 10.69
N VAL A 18 6.36 12.10 11.80
CA VAL A 18 7.16 13.18 12.43
C VAL A 18 8.55 12.64 12.82
N GLU A 19 8.61 11.46 13.45
CA GLU A 19 9.88 10.84 13.83
C GLU A 19 10.70 10.39 12.60
N LEU A 20 10.04 9.90 11.54
CA LEU A 20 10.70 9.59 10.26
C LEU A 20 11.34 10.84 9.64
N ALA A 21 10.63 11.97 9.63
CA ALA A 21 11.15 13.24 9.13
C ALA A 21 12.34 13.75 9.96
N LEU A 22 12.25 13.64 11.29
CA LEU A 22 13.31 14.08 12.19
C LEU A 22 14.63 13.33 11.98
N LEU A 23 14.56 12.03 11.70
CA LEU A 23 15.73 11.15 11.66
C LEU A 23 16.22 10.82 10.24
N GLY A 24 15.32 10.73 9.27
CA GLY A 24 15.62 10.41 7.87
C GLY A 24 15.41 11.57 6.89
N GLY A 25 14.99 12.74 7.39
CA GLY A 25 14.69 13.91 6.60
C GLY A 25 13.45 13.76 5.70
N ASP A 26 13.15 14.81 4.95
CA ASP A 26 12.00 14.85 4.03
C ASP A 26 12.08 13.77 2.94
N SER A 27 13.30 13.36 2.57
CA SER A 27 13.53 12.26 1.63
C SER A 27 12.94 10.94 2.12
N ALA A 28 13.06 10.65 3.42
CA ALA A 28 12.50 9.42 4.00
C ALA A 28 10.96 9.45 3.99
N VAL A 29 10.35 10.60 4.28
CA VAL A 29 8.90 10.79 4.18
C VAL A 29 8.42 10.59 2.74
N LEU A 30 9.08 11.22 1.77
CA LEU A 30 8.77 11.03 0.35
C LEU A 30 8.91 9.56 -0.08
N SER A 31 9.93 8.85 0.41
CA SER A 31 10.13 7.44 0.15
C SER A 31 9.00 6.57 0.70
N HIS A 32 8.49 6.89 1.89
CA HIS A 32 7.33 6.21 2.44
C HIS A 32 6.07 6.44 1.57
N ILE A 33 5.82 7.68 1.13
CA ILE A 33 4.71 7.99 0.20
C ILE A 33 4.86 7.23 -1.12
N ARG A 34 6.08 7.19 -1.69
CA ARG A 34 6.37 6.42 -2.91
C ARG A 34 6.08 4.93 -2.74
N LEU A 35 6.38 4.39 -1.56
CA LEU A 35 6.10 2.99 -1.26
C LEU A 35 4.59 2.72 -1.15
N ILE A 36 3.80 3.64 -0.56
CA ILE A 36 2.33 3.58 -0.56
C ILE A 36 1.81 3.58 -2.02
N VAL A 37 2.33 4.46 -2.88
CA VAL A 37 1.96 4.51 -4.31
C VAL A 37 2.31 3.18 -5.01
N PHE A 38 3.50 2.63 -4.75
CA PHE A 38 3.93 1.35 -5.30
C PHE A 38 2.98 0.22 -4.90
N CYS A 39 2.64 0.11 -3.61
CA CYS A 39 1.68 -0.89 -3.14
C CYS A 39 0.31 -0.72 -3.78
N GLY A 40 -0.21 0.51 -3.79
CA GLY A 40 -1.49 0.83 -4.41
C GLY A 40 -1.59 0.35 -5.86
N LYS A 41 -0.48 0.40 -6.61
CA LYS A 41 -0.43 0.02 -8.02
C LYS A 41 -0.10 -1.45 -8.28
N TYR A 42 0.83 -2.03 -7.52
CA TYR A 42 1.45 -3.32 -7.85
C TYR A 42 1.31 -4.39 -6.77
N ARG A 43 0.99 -4.01 -5.54
CA ARG A 43 0.84 -4.90 -4.38
C ARG A 43 -0.41 -4.50 -3.60
N PRO A 44 -1.62 -4.69 -4.17
CA PRO A 44 -2.86 -4.19 -3.58
C PRO A 44 -3.12 -4.73 -2.18
N LYS A 45 -2.55 -5.89 -1.82
CA LYS A 45 -2.61 -6.48 -0.48
C LYS A 45 -1.58 -5.93 0.51
N GLY A 46 -0.68 -5.03 0.08
CA GLY A 46 0.37 -4.44 0.94
C GLY A 46 1.58 -5.34 1.18
N VAL A 47 1.57 -6.57 0.66
CA VAL A 47 2.62 -7.57 0.89
C VAL A 47 3.70 -7.48 -0.20
N PHE A 48 4.98 -7.45 0.21
CA PHE A 48 6.14 -7.38 -0.69
C PHE A 48 6.71 -8.74 -1.06
N SER A 49 5.87 -9.78 -1.18
CA SER A 49 6.32 -11.15 -1.50
C SER A 49 7.25 -11.16 -2.72
N GLY A 50 8.40 -11.83 -2.58
CA GLY A 50 9.44 -11.93 -3.60
C GLY A 50 10.33 -10.70 -3.77
N LEU A 51 10.19 -9.68 -2.91
CA LEU A 51 11.10 -8.53 -2.85
C LEU A 51 11.93 -8.61 -1.56
N ASP A 52 13.24 -8.40 -1.71
CA ASP A 52 14.13 -8.16 -0.58
C ASP A 52 14.13 -6.68 -0.17
N GLU A 53 14.83 -6.35 0.91
CA GLU A 53 14.91 -4.98 1.43
C GLU A 53 15.43 -3.99 0.38
N VAL A 54 16.40 -4.40 -0.45
CA VAL A 54 16.98 -3.55 -1.51
C VAL A 54 15.95 -3.27 -2.61
N ALA A 55 15.17 -4.27 -3.02
CA ALA A 55 14.11 -4.11 -3.99
C ALA A 55 12.98 -3.23 -3.45
N VAL A 56 12.64 -3.33 -2.16
CA VAL A 56 11.68 -2.44 -1.49
C VAL A 56 12.21 -1.00 -1.44
N MET A 57 13.48 -0.79 -1.11
CA MET A 57 14.10 0.55 -1.15
C MET A 57 14.08 1.16 -2.56
N ARG A 58 14.31 0.33 -3.60
CA ARG A 58 14.19 0.77 -4.99
C ARG A 58 12.76 1.16 -5.34
N ALA A 59 11.77 0.41 -4.87
CA ALA A 59 10.35 0.75 -5.03
C ALA A 59 9.98 2.07 -4.31
N ALA A 60 10.59 2.33 -3.16
CA ALA A 60 10.49 3.60 -2.44
C ALA A 60 11.33 4.74 -3.09
N GLY A 61 12.09 4.43 -4.15
CA GLY A 61 12.91 5.39 -4.89
C GLY A 61 14.00 6.04 -4.04
N THR A 62 14.61 5.30 -3.13
CA THR A 62 15.71 5.77 -2.27
C THR A 62 16.93 4.88 -2.37
N THR A 63 18.09 5.50 -2.20
CA THR A 63 19.39 4.85 -2.02
C THR A 63 19.95 5.06 -0.61
N ASP A 64 19.19 5.72 0.27
CA ASP A 64 19.60 5.97 1.65
C ASP A 64 19.49 4.68 2.47
N ALA A 65 20.64 4.13 2.85
CA ALA A 65 20.75 2.90 3.63
C ALA A 65 20.04 2.99 4.99
N ASN A 66 19.77 4.19 5.51
CA ASN A 66 19.05 4.36 6.77
C ASN A 66 17.54 4.17 6.64
N PHE A 67 16.97 4.31 5.44
CA PHE A 67 15.51 4.29 5.26
C PHE A 67 14.87 2.98 5.76
N MET A 68 15.41 1.82 5.35
CA MET A 68 14.82 0.53 5.72
C MET A 68 14.89 0.24 7.22
N PRO A 69 16.06 0.37 7.90
CA PRO A 69 16.12 0.26 9.36
C PRO A 69 15.14 1.19 10.09
N LEU A 70 14.99 2.44 9.62
CA LEU A 70 14.03 3.39 10.19
C LEU A 70 12.58 2.96 9.96
N ALA A 71 12.23 2.54 8.75
CA ALA A 71 10.88 2.10 8.42
C ALA A 71 10.44 0.89 9.24
N LEU A 72 11.34 -0.07 9.46
CA LEU A 72 11.12 -1.22 10.34
C LEU A 72 11.00 -0.79 11.80
N ARG A 73 11.94 0.03 12.29
CA ARG A 73 11.94 0.51 13.69
C ARG A 73 10.66 1.28 14.04
N LEU A 74 10.15 2.07 13.10
CA LEU A 74 8.96 2.89 13.28
C LEU A 74 7.65 2.13 12.99
N ALA A 75 7.72 0.83 12.65
CA ALA A 75 6.56 0.04 12.21
C ALA A 75 5.77 0.75 11.10
N LEU A 76 6.49 1.21 10.07
CA LEU A 76 5.92 1.63 8.79
C LEU A 76 5.90 0.47 7.79
N ILE A 77 6.86 -0.45 7.97
CA ILE A 77 6.95 -1.74 7.29
C ILE A 77 7.11 -2.79 8.40
N ASP A 78 6.39 -3.90 8.27
CA ASP A 78 6.54 -5.06 9.13
C ASP A 78 7.38 -6.13 8.44
N LYS A 79 8.12 -6.89 9.24
CA LYS A 79 8.83 -8.09 8.81
C LYS A 79 8.20 -9.30 9.47
N MET A 80 7.56 -10.13 8.64
CA MET A 80 6.84 -11.31 9.05
C MET A 80 7.80 -12.42 9.51
N PRO A 81 7.32 -13.43 10.28
CA PRO A 81 8.18 -14.50 10.78
C PRO A 81 8.90 -15.31 9.68
N ASP A 82 8.32 -15.38 8.48
CA ASP A 82 8.92 -16.03 7.30
C ASP A 82 9.92 -15.12 6.55
N GLY A 83 10.14 -13.90 7.04
CA GLY A 83 11.01 -12.90 6.43
C GLY A 83 10.33 -12.02 5.38
N THR A 84 9.05 -12.26 5.06
CA THR A 84 8.29 -11.43 4.13
C THR A 84 8.12 -10.02 4.71
N LEU A 85 8.27 -8.99 3.88
CA LEU A 85 8.00 -7.61 4.27
C LEU A 85 6.57 -7.23 3.87
N GLU A 86 5.91 -6.39 4.64
CA GLU A 86 4.61 -5.82 4.30
C GLU A 86 4.43 -4.38 4.81
N MET A 87 3.55 -3.61 4.18
CA MET A 87 3.15 -2.30 4.67
C MET A 87 2.33 -2.47 5.96
N HIS A 88 2.76 -1.80 7.02
CA HIS A 88 2.08 -1.87 8.31
C HIS A 88 0.63 -1.35 8.21
N ASP A 89 -0.32 -2.10 8.78
CA ASP A 89 -1.76 -1.79 8.80
C ASP A 89 -2.37 -1.46 7.42
N TRP A 90 -1.83 -2.03 6.35
CA TRP A 90 -2.23 -1.67 4.99
C TRP A 90 -3.72 -1.84 4.71
N GLU A 91 -4.32 -2.94 5.18
CA GLU A 91 -5.76 -3.21 5.01
C GLU A 91 -6.63 -2.10 5.64
N GLN A 92 -6.22 -1.59 6.81
CA GLN A 92 -6.93 -0.52 7.52
C GLN A 92 -6.79 0.83 6.80
N TRP A 93 -5.59 1.17 6.35
CA TRP A 93 -5.32 2.48 5.74
C TRP A 93 -5.73 2.54 4.26
N GLN A 94 -5.68 1.42 3.55
CA GLN A 94 -5.97 1.31 2.11
C GLN A 94 -7.00 0.23 1.78
N PRO A 95 -8.18 0.20 2.41
CA PRO A 95 -9.18 -0.84 2.15
C PRO A 95 -9.65 -0.83 0.70
N TRP A 96 -9.61 0.34 0.04
CA TRP A 96 -9.89 0.43 -1.38
C TRP A 96 -8.85 -0.32 -2.21
N SER A 97 -7.56 -0.17 -1.95
CA SER A 97 -6.57 -0.98 -2.68
C SER A 97 -6.70 -2.46 -2.32
N PHE A 98 -6.82 -2.77 -1.02
CA PHE A 98 -6.86 -4.13 -0.50
C PHE A 98 -8.00 -4.99 -1.08
N TYR A 99 -9.23 -4.45 -1.12
CA TYR A 99 -10.40 -5.18 -1.62
C TYR A 99 -10.67 -4.99 -3.12
N SER A 100 -9.70 -4.50 -3.89
CA SER A 100 -9.91 -4.14 -5.30
C SER A 100 -10.36 -5.31 -6.18
N GLU A 101 -9.84 -6.51 -5.93
CA GLU A 101 -10.21 -7.72 -6.65
C GLU A 101 -11.62 -8.19 -6.30
N GLU A 102 -11.96 -8.19 -5.01
CA GLU A 102 -13.26 -8.57 -4.46
C GLU A 102 -14.35 -7.66 -5.01
N ARG A 103 -14.12 -6.34 -4.99
CA ARG A 103 -15.03 -5.36 -5.59
C ARG A 103 -15.21 -5.60 -7.09
N SER A 104 -14.13 -5.90 -7.80
CA SER A 104 -14.18 -6.22 -9.23
C SER A 104 -14.95 -7.52 -9.52
N LYS A 105 -14.88 -8.51 -8.63
CA LYS A 105 -15.69 -9.74 -8.70
C LYS A 105 -17.17 -9.43 -8.48
N CYS A 106 -17.53 -8.72 -7.41
CA CYS A 106 -18.92 -8.35 -7.10
C CYS A 106 -19.57 -7.51 -8.22
N ALA A 107 -18.83 -6.57 -8.83
CA ALA A 107 -19.32 -5.77 -9.95
C ALA A 107 -19.62 -6.62 -11.19
N ARG A 108 -18.73 -7.57 -11.52
CA ARG A 108 -18.93 -8.51 -12.64
C ARG A 108 -20.15 -9.42 -12.40
N GLU A 109 -20.32 -9.91 -11.18
CA GLU A 109 -21.48 -10.75 -10.83
C GLU A 109 -22.80 -9.99 -10.89
N SER A 110 -22.81 -8.75 -10.40
CA SER A 110 -23.99 -7.88 -10.44
C SER A 110 -24.37 -7.53 -11.90
N ALA A 111 -23.39 -7.24 -12.74
CA ALA A 111 -23.60 -7.03 -14.18
C ALA A 111 -24.18 -8.28 -14.86
N LYS A 112 -23.64 -9.47 -14.56
CA LYS A 112 -24.17 -10.75 -15.06
C LYS A 112 -25.62 -10.98 -14.64
N LYS A 113 -25.97 -10.71 -13.37
CA LYS A 113 -27.36 -10.82 -12.87
C LYS A 113 -28.30 -9.87 -13.62
N ARG A 114 -27.89 -8.61 -13.80
CA ARG A 114 -28.68 -7.61 -14.55
C ARG A 114 -28.91 -8.04 -15.99
N TRP A 115 -27.89 -8.52 -16.69
CA TRP A 115 -28.03 -9.00 -18.07
C TRP A 115 -28.93 -10.23 -18.19
N LYS A 116 -28.85 -11.17 -17.23
CA LYS A 116 -29.78 -12.32 -17.18
C LYS A 116 -31.23 -11.89 -16.97
N HIS A 117 -31.47 -10.89 -16.11
CA HIS A 117 -32.80 -10.34 -15.90
C HIS A 117 -33.36 -9.69 -17.18
N LEU A 118 -32.56 -8.87 -17.86
CA LEU A 118 -32.97 -8.22 -19.11
C LEU A 118 -33.31 -9.21 -20.22
N LYS A 119 -32.56 -10.32 -20.36
CA LYS A 119 -32.86 -11.38 -21.34
C LYS A 119 -34.10 -12.22 -21.02
N LYS A 120 -34.55 -12.22 -19.75
CA LYS A 120 -35.70 -13.02 -19.30
C LYS A 120 -37.02 -12.26 -19.43
N TYR A 121 -36.97 -10.93 -19.38
CA TYR A 121 -38.14 -10.05 -19.31
C TYR A 121 -38.17 -8.97 -20.41
N GLY A 122 -37.31 -9.07 -21.42
CA GLY A 122 -37.33 -8.27 -22.64
C GLY A 122 -37.39 -9.18 -23.85
#